data_AF-W1XP19-F1
#
_entry.id   AF-W1XP19-F1
#
_cell.length_a   1.000
_cell.length_b   1.000
_cell.length_c   1.000
_cell.angle_alpha   90.00
_cell.angle_beta   90.00
_cell.angle_gamma   90.00
#
_symmetry.space_group_name_H-M   'P 1'
#
loop_
_entity.id
_entity.type
_entity.pdbx_description
1 polymer ?
#
loop_
_entity_poly.entity_id
_entity_poly.type
_entity_poly.pdbx_seq_one_letter_code
_entity_poly.pdbx_strand_id
1 'polypeptide(L)' 'PWLAGRTVVPVSTLSGPELALQKLGKTPLGRYLFTSSTLTRDFIEIGRDAGLWGRRSRLRLSGKPLLLTE' A
#
# COMPACT_ATOMS: atom_id res chain seq x y z
N PRO A 1 16.99 8.92 -5.84
CA PRO A 1 15.51 8.88 -5.68
C PRO A 1 15.17 9.48 -4.32
N TRP A 2 14.14 10.33 -4.23
CA TRP A 2 13.79 11.04 -2.99
C TRP A 2 12.97 10.19 -2.00
N LEU A 3 12.39 9.08 -2.48
CA LEU A 3 11.53 8.16 -1.73
C LEU A 3 11.59 6.77 -2.37
N ALA A 4 11.57 5.69 -1.58
CA ALA A 4 11.53 4.32 -2.07
C ALA A 4 10.37 3.56 -1.44
N GLY A 5 9.24 3.50 -2.15
CA GLY A 5 8.05 2.77 -1.69
C GLY A 5 8.11 1.28 -2.03
N ARG A 6 7.70 0.43 -1.09
CA ARG A 6 7.34 -0.97 -1.29
C ARG A 6 5.96 -1.25 -0.72
N THR A 7 5.27 -2.23 -1.29
CA THR A 7 3.96 -2.64 -0.80
C THR A 7 3.90 -4.15 -0.72
N VAL A 8 3.46 -4.66 0.42
CA VAL A 8 3.16 -6.08 0.60
C VAL A 8 1.66 -6.26 0.50
N VAL A 9 1.22 -7.06 -0.47
CA VAL A 9 -0.18 -7.40 -0.68
C VAL A 9 -0.36 -8.89 -0.37
N PRO A 10 -1.08 -9.24 0.72
CA PRO A 10 -1.43 -10.63 1.01
C PRO A 10 -2.20 -11.26 -0.16
N VAL A 11 -1.97 -12.55 -0.43
CA VAL A 11 -2.68 -13.27 -1.49
C VAL A 11 -4.20 -13.25 -1.26
N SER A 12 -4.66 -13.29 -0.01
CA SER A 12 -6.08 -13.15 0.34
C SER A 12 -6.69 -11.81 -0.09
N THR A 13 -5.89 -10.75 -0.17
CA THR A 13 -6.31 -9.44 -0.68
C THR A 13 -6.46 -9.43 -2.20
N LEU A 14 -5.77 -10.33 -2.91
CA LEU A 14 -5.79 -10.45 -4.38
C LEU A 14 -6.99 -11.29 -4.86
N SER A 15 -8.19 -10.83 -4.54
CA SER A 15 -9.44 -11.48 -4.89
C SER A 15 -10.47 -10.46 -5.37
N GLY A 16 -11.38 -10.84 -6.27
CA GLY A 16 -12.40 -9.92 -6.78
C GLY A 16 -11.81 -8.69 -7.49
N PRO A 17 -12.35 -7.48 -7.28
CA PRO A 17 -11.84 -6.24 -7.90
C PRO A 17 -10.36 -5.96 -7.61
N GLU A 18 -9.86 -6.39 -6.45
CA GLU A 18 -8.47 -6.17 -6.01
C GLU A 18 -7.43 -7.03 -6.77
N LEU A 19 -7.85 -7.96 -7.64
CA LEU A 19 -6.94 -8.61 -8.60
C LEU A 19 -6.26 -7.61 -9.54
N ALA A 20 -6.86 -6.44 -9.75
CA ALA A 20 -6.27 -5.34 -10.51
C ALA A 20 -4.92 -4.86 -9.93
N LEU A 21 -4.67 -5.07 -8.62
CA LEU A 21 -3.38 -4.76 -7.99
C LEU A 21 -2.21 -5.53 -8.62
N GLN A 22 -2.43 -6.75 -9.12
CA GLN A 22 -1.39 -7.52 -9.82
C GLN A 22 -1.06 -6.95 -11.21
N LYS A 23 -1.99 -6.18 -11.79
CA LYS A 23 -1.93 -5.71 -13.18
C LYS A 23 -1.61 -4.20 -13.28
N LEU A 24 -1.17 -3.57 -12.19
CA LEU A 24 -0.91 -2.13 -12.17
C LEU A 24 0.17 -1.70 -13.18
N GLY A 25 1.21 -2.52 -13.38
CA GLY A 25 2.29 -2.22 -14.31
C GLY A 25 2.96 -0.88 -14.00
N LYS A 26 2.78 0.10 -14.89
CA LYS A 26 3.30 1.48 -14.73
C LYS A 26 2.33 2.42 -14.00
N THR A 27 1.11 1.97 -13.72
CA THR A 27 0.12 2.76 -12.98
C THR A 27 0.58 2.90 -11.54
N PRO A 28 0.70 4.13 -11.01
CA PRO A 28 1.07 4.33 -9.62
C PRO A 28 0.04 3.69 -8.70
N LEU A 29 0.49 2.92 -7.70
CA LEU A 29 -0.37 2.28 -6.71
C LEU A 29 -1.33 3.28 -6.06
N GLY A 30 -0.81 4.46 -5.67
CA GLY A 30 -1.63 5.52 -5.07
C GLY A 30 -2.82 5.94 -5.92
N ARG A 31 -2.68 5.95 -7.26
CA ARG A 31 -3.81 6.24 -8.16
C ARG A 31 -4.93 5.22 -7.99
N TYR A 32 -4.60 3.94 -7.93
CA TYR A 32 -5.59 2.88 -7.71
C TYR A 32 -6.19 2.94 -6.29
N LEU A 33 -5.35 3.14 -5.27
CA LEU A 33 -5.79 3.20 -3.88
C LEU A 33 -6.79 4.35 -3.64
N PHE A 34 -6.48 5.54 -4.16
CA PHE A 34 -7.29 6.74 -3.92
C PHE A 34 -8.50 6.87 -4.85
N THR A 35 -8.61 6.02 -5.88
CA THR A 35 -9.85 5.91 -6.67
C THR A 35 -10.92 5.05 -5.99
N SER A 36 -10.56 4.23 -5.00
CA SER A 36 -11.53 3.43 -4.25
C SER A 36 -12.14 4.23 -3.10
N SER A 37 -13.47 4.31 -3.04
CA SER A 37 -14.21 4.98 -1.96
C SER A 37 -14.17 4.23 -0.63
N THR A 38 -13.64 3.00 -0.60
CA THR A 38 -13.61 2.14 0.60
C THR A 38 -12.23 2.03 1.26
N LEU A 39 -11.25 2.82 0.81
CA LEU A 39 -9.91 2.80 1.38
C LEU A 39 -9.91 3.34 2.82
N THR A 40 -9.50 2.51 3.76
CA THR A 40 -9.18 2.96 5.13
C THR A 40 -7.70 2.77 5.43
N ARG A 41 -7.21 3.54 6.39
CA ARG A 41 -5.80 3.61 6.76
C ARG A 41 -5.67 3.56 8.28
N ASP A 42 -4.79 2.67 8.76
CA ASP A 42 -4.35 2.66 10.15
C ASP A 42 -3.23 3.69 10.38
N PHE A 43 -2.83 3.89 11.64
CA PHE A 43 -1.76 4.82 12.00
C PHE A 43 -0.49 4.65 11.16
N ILE A 44 0.19 5.78 10.95
CA ILE A 44 1.52 5.79 10.34
C ILE A 44 2.53 5.56 11.44
N GLU A 45 3.26 4.45 11.35
CA GLU A 45 4.40 4.17 12.20
C GLU A 45 5.66 4.71 11.53
N ILE A 46 6.42 5.51 12.27
CA ILE A 46 7.69 6.09 11.81
C ILE A 46 8.83 5.31 12.46
N GLY A 47 9.87 5.03 11.67
CA GLY A 47 11.08 4.38 12.12
C GLY A 47 12.32 5.03 11.52
N ARG A 48 13.47 4.64 12.04
CA ARG A 48 14.77 5.03 11.52
C ARG A 48 15.68 3.82 11.49
N ASP A 49 16.33 3.60 10.36
CA ASP A 49 17.27 2.49 10.17
C ASP A 49 18.41 2.93 9.24
N ALA A 50 19.64 2.50 9.54
CA ALA A 50 20.85 2.86 8.79
C ALA A 50 20.98 4.38 8.47
N GLY A 51 20.50 5.25 9.36
CA GLY A 51 20.51 6.71 9.19
C GLY A 51 19.38 7.27 8.32
N LEU A 52 18.56 6.42 7.70
CA LEU A 52 17.42 6.77 6.86
C LEU A 52 16.12 6.78 7.66
N TRP A 53 15.19 7.66 7.27
CA TRP A 53 13.82 7.64 7.75
C TRP A 53 13.02 6.60 6.97
N GLY A 54 12.17 5.87 7.69
CA GLY A 54 11.18 5.00 7.10
C GLY A 54 9.83 5.22 7.74
N ARG A 55 8.77 4.89 7.02
CA ARG A 55 7.43 4.81 7.60
C ARG A 55 6.65 3.65 7.03
N ARG A 56 5.70 3.15 7.81
CA ARG A 56 4.75 2.14 7.36
C ARG A 56 3.34 2.47 7.79
N SER A 57 2.37 1.98 7.03
CA SER A 57 0.96 2.04 7.40
C SER A 57 0.21 0.87 6.78
N ARG A 58 -0.68 0.26 7.56
CA ARG A 58 -1.60 -0.75 7.06
C ARG A 58 -2.80 -0.06 6.44
N LEU A 59 -3.08 -0.38 5.18
CA LEU A 59 -4.27 0.08 4.47
C LEU A 59 -5.25 -1.08 4.33
N ARG A 60 -6.53 -0.75 4.19
CA ARG A 60 -7.57 -1.73 3.86
C ARG A 60 -8.36 -1.26 2.66
N LEU A 61 -8.42 -2.08 1.62
CA LEU A 61 -9.29 -1.90 0.46
C LEU A 61 -10.48 -2.84 0.62
N SER A 62 -11.69 -2.29 0.75
CA SER A 62 -12.88 -3.11 0.98
C SER A 62 -12.71 -4.08 2.16
N GLY A 63 -12.02 -3.63 3.22
CA GLY A 63 -11.68 -4.44 4.40
C GLY A 63 -10.42 -5.32 4.26
N LYS A 64 -9.91 -5.55 3.05
CA LYS A 64 -8.76 -6.43 2.77
C LYS A 64 -7.43 -5.70 3.01
N PRO A 65 -6.52 -6.25 3.83
CA PRO A 65 -5.33 -5.53 4.26
C PRO A 65 -4.23 -5.49 3.19
N LEU A 66 -3.45 -4.42 3.17
CA LEU A 66 -2.13 -4.36 2.54
C LEU A 66 -1.20 -3.48 3.38
N LEU A 67 0.11 -3.67 3.27
CA LEU A 67 1.10 -2.88 3.99
C LEU A 67 1.85 -1.99 3.01
N LEU A 68 1.82 -0.69 3.24
CA LEU A 68 2.64 0.29 2.54
C LEU A 68 3.85 0.64 3.40
N THR A 69 5.04 0.60 2.81
CA THR A 69 6.31 0.99 3.45
C THR A 69 7.04 1.96 2.53
N GLU A 70 7.60 3.02 3.08
CA GLU A 70 8.26 4.10 2.34
C GLU A 70 9.52 4.59 3.05
#